data_AF-A0A919VRP8-F1
#
_entry.id   AF-A0A919VRP8-F1
#
_cell.length_a   1.000
_cell.length_b   1.000
_cell.length_c   1.000
_cell.angle_alpha   90.00
_cell.angle_beta   90.00
_cell.angle_gamma   90.00
#
_symmetry.space_group_name_H-M   'P 1'
#
loop_
_entity.id
_entity.type
_entity.pdbx_description
1 polymer ?
#
loop_
_entity_poly.entity_id
_entity_poly.type
_entity_poly.pdbx_seq_one_letter_code
_entity_poly.pdbx_strand_id
1 'polypeptide(L)'
;MRFGVTGHQILPPEIVDCAQDHWRRVLPAGAELCGLSNLADGADQLFAAHVLAAGGTLEVILPCEGYACSLSGAESRARFEDLRRAAATVVTMPYPRPSEQAYLAAGQTLVDRCDHLFAVWDGRPARGVGGTADIVTYARSRGCPVTVLWVDGVRRI
;
A
#
# COMPACT_ATOMS: atom_id res chain seq x y z
N MET A 1 5.60 14.07 8.25
CA MET A 1 6.18 13.15 7.25
C MET A 1 5.09 12.19 6.81
N ARG A 2 5.10 11.77 5.55
CA ARG A 2 4.05 10.97 4.90
C ARG A 2 4.65 9.66 4.41
N PHE A 3 4.09 8.55 4.84
CA PHE A 3 4.61 7.22 4.58
C PHE A 3 3.68 6.46 3.64
N GLY A 4 4.17 6.10 2.47
CA GLY A 4 3.45 5.29 1.49
C GLY A 4 3.74 3.81 1.66
N VAL A 5 2.83 2.96 1.18
CA VAL A 5 3.05 1.52 1.05
C VAL A 5 2.76 1.05 -0.37
N THR A 6 3.49 0.02 -0.79
CA THR A 6 3.13 -0.85 -1.91
C THR A 6 3.59 -2.26 -1.59
N GLY A 7 2.90 -3.30 -2.07
CA GLY A 7 3.36 -4.65 -1.80
C GLY A 7 2.54 -5.75 -2.45
N HIS A 8 2.88 -6.99 -2.11
CA HIS A 8 2.17 -8.17 -2.58
C HIS A 8 0.78 -8.29 -1.92
N GLN A 9 -0.16 -8.81 -2.72
CA GLN A 9 -1.54 -9.05 -2.29
C GLN A 9 -1.71 -10.26 -1.37
N ILE A 10 -0.81 -11.23 -1.50
CA ILE A 10 -0.75 -12.41 -0.64
C ILE A 10 0.61 -12.37 0.06
N LEU A 11 0.57 -12.35 1.39
CA LEU A 11 1.75 -12.28 2.23
C LEU A 11 1.86 -13.55 3.08
N PRO A 12 3.03 -14.22 3.08
CA PRO A 12 3.35 -15.23 4.09
C PRO A 12 3.30 -14.62 5.50
N PRO A 13 2.90 -15.38 6.54
CA PRO A 13 2.85 -14.89 7.91
C PRO A 13 4.17 -14.26 8.39
N GLU A 14 5.31 -14.82 8.00
CA GLU A 14 6.62 -14.30 8.40
C GLU A 14 6.89 -12.90 7.83
N ILE A 15 6.36 -12.61 6.64
CA ILE A 15 6.47 -11.28 6.02
C ILE A 15 5.53 -10.28 6.70
N VAL A 16 4.33 -10.73 7.10
CA VAL A 16 3.38 -9.90 7.86
C VAL A 16 4.00 -9.47 9.18
N ASP A 17 4.54 -10.43 9.94
CA ASP A 17 5.18 -10.16 11.23
C ASP A 17 6.39 -9.24 11.08
N CYS A 18 7.25 -9.51 10.09
CA CYS A 18 8.42 -8.68 9.79
C CYS A 18 8.03 -7.23 9.45
N ALA A 19 7.02 -7.03 8.60
CA ALA A 19 6.57 -5.70 8.21
C ALA A 19 5.98 -4.94 9.41
N GLN A 20 5.13 -5.58 10.20
CA GLN A 20 4.53 -4.97 11.39
C GLN A 20 5.58 -4.64 12.47
N ASP A 21 6.53 -5.54 12.71
CA ASP A 21 7.65 -5.31 13.63
C ASP A 21 8.49 -4.11 13.18
N HIS A 22 8.76 -4.00 11.88
CA HIS A 22 9.52 -2.89 11.34
C HIS A 22 8.79 -1.57 11.53
N TRP A 23 7.52 -1.50 11.12
CA TRP A 23 6.71 -0.29 11.25
C TRP A 23 6.56 0.16 12.70
N ARG A 24 6.33 -0.75 13.65
CA ARG A 24 6.30 -0.43 15.09
C ARG A 24 7.58 0.22 15.62
N ARG A 25 8.73 -0.03 14.99
CA ARG A 25 10.03 0.52 15.43
C ARG A 25 10.37 1.85 14.76
N VAL A 26 9.97 2.04 13.51
CA VAL A 26 10.46 3.15 12.67
C VAL A 26 9.42 4.24 12.44
N LEU A 27 8.13 3.92 12.54
CA LEU A 27 7.08 4.90 12.35
C LEU A 27 6.81 5.68 13.65
N PRO A 28 6.49 6.98 13.57
CA PRO A 28 5.95 7.71 14.70
C PRO A 28 4.56 7.16 15.07
N ALA A 29 4.07 7.52 16.25
CA ALA A 29 2.73 7.16 16.71
C ALA A 29 1.82 8.40 16.80
N GLY A 30 0.51 8.18 16.85
CA GLY A 30 -0.49 9.23 17.00
C GLY A 30 -0.56 10.18 15.80
N ALA A 31 -0.94 11.43 16.04
CA ALA A 31 -1.26 12.41 15.00
C ALA A 31 -0.10 12.76 14.04
N GLU A 32 1.16 12.45 14.41
CA GLU A 32 2.33 12.68 13.57
C GLU A 32 2.49 11.62 12.45
N LEU A 33 1.82 10.47 12.59
CA LEU A 33 1.83 9.41 11.60
C LEU A 33 0.80 9.70 10.50
N CYS A 34 1.27 9.96 9.29
CA CYS A 34 0.43 10.04 8.10
C CYS A 34 0.76 8.89 7.13
N GLY A 35 -0.17 7.96 6.96
CA GLY A 35 -0.03 6.81 6.06
C GLY A 35 -0.81 7.00 4.76
N LEU A 36 -0.22 6.58 3.64
CA LEU A 36 -0.85 6.56 2.32
C LEU A 36 -0.93 5.13 1.79
N SER A 37 -2.08 4.74 1.24
CA SER A 37 -2.32 3.39 0.72
C SER A 37 -3.28 3.40 -0.47
N ASN A 38 -3.11 2.46 -1.41
CA ASN A 38 -4.09 2.21 -2.47
C ASN A 38 -5.16 1.19 -2.03
N LEU A 39 -5.03 0.63 -0.81
CA LEU A 39 -5.91 -0.37 -0.20
C LEU A 39 -6.09 -1.66 -1.03
N ALA A 40 -5.07 -2.02 -1.82
CA ALA A 40 -5.01 -3.35 -2.41
C ALA A 40 -5.03 -4.44 -1.34
N ASP A 41 -5.41 -5.66 -1.73
CA ASP A 41 -5.27 -6.84 -0.86
C ASP A 41 -3.84 -6.93 -0.30
N GLY A 42 -3.68 -7.56 0.87
CA GLY A 42 -2.37 -7.82 1.46
C GLY A 42 -1.69 -6.59 2.09
N ALA A 43 -0.51 -6.23 1.58
CA ALA A 43 0.38 -5.25 2.21
C ALA A 43 -0.27 -3.87 2.43
N ASP A 44 -1.05 -3.41 1.46
CA ASP A 44 -1.69 -2.10 1.47
C ASP A 44 -2.73 -1.97 2.59
N GLN A 45 -3.60 -2.98 2.73
CA GLN A 45 -4.57 -3.04 3.83
C GLN A 45 -3.90 -3.30 5.18
N LEU A 46 -2.83 -4.11 5.23
CA LEU A 46 -2.07 -4.38 6.45
C LEU A 46 -1.45 -3.10 7.02
N PHE A 47 -0.82 -2.29 6.16
CA PHE A 47 -0.24 -1.01 6.55
C PHE A 47 -1.32 0.00 6.96
N ALA A 48 -2.41 0.09 6.20
CA ALA A 48 -3.52 0.98 6.54
C ALA A 48 -4.10 0.67 7.94
N ALA A 49 -4.29 -0.61 8.24
CA ALA A 49 -4.72 -1.05 9.57
C ALA A 49 -3.69 -0.70 10.65
N HIS A 50 -2.40 -0.88 10.38
CA HIS A 50 -1.32 -0.51 11.29
C HIS A 50 -1.33 0.99 11.62
N VAL A 51 -1.46 1.85 10.61
CA VAL A 51 -1.50 3.31 10.76
C VAL A 51 -2.65 3.74 11.64
N LEU A 52 -3.85 3.21 11.39
CA LEU A 52 -5.04 3.54 12.18
C LEU A 52 -4.92 3.02 13.63
N ALA A 53 -4.40 1.80 13.82
CA ALA A 53 -4.20 1.22 15.15
C ALA A 53 -3.16 2.01 15.98
N ALA A 54 -2.18 2.64 15.32
CA ALA A 54 -1.21 3.51 15.96
C ALA A 54 -1.74 4.93 16.26
N GLY A 55 -3.02 5.22 15.97
CA GLY A 55 -3.62 6.54 16.13
C GLY A 55 -3.22 7.55 15.06
N GLY A 56 -2.70 7.08 13.93
CA GLY A 56 -2.29 7.89 12.79
C GLY A 56 -3.46 8.30 11.88
N THR A 57 -3.14 9.15 10.91
CA THR A 57 -4.05 9.60 9.86
C THR A 57 -3.81 8.81 8.59
N LEU A 58 -4.87 8.23 8.01
CA LEU A 58 -4.81 7.49 6.76
C LEU A 58 -5.36 8.34 5.60
N GLU A 59 -4.59 8.44 4.52
CA GLU A 59 -5.03 8.91 3.20
C GLU A 59 -5.07 7.75 2.22
N VAL A 60 -6.19 7.63 1.51
CA VAL A 60 -6.44 6.54 0.57
C VAL A 60 -6.48 7.10 -0.84
N ILE A 61 -5.76 6.45 -1.76
CA ILE A 61 -5.75 6.83 -3.18
C ILE A 61 -6.28 5.64 -3.98
N LEU A 62 -7.52 5.72 -4.43
CA LEU A 62 -8.19 4.66 -5.17
C LEU A 62 -7.89 4.74 -6.66
N PRO A 63 -7.61 3.60 -7.33
CA PRO A 63 -7.43 3.51 -8.78
C PRO A 63 -8.61 4.02 -9.61
N CYS A 64 -9.83 3.79 -9.14
CA CYS A 64 -11.04 4.08 -9.89
C CYS A 64 -12.27 3.98 -8.97
N GLU A 65 -13.42 4.42 -9.47
CA GLU A 65 -14.69 4.05 -8.89
C GLU A 65 -14.94 2.53 -9.03
N GLY A 66 -15.64 1.94 -8.07
CA GLY A 66 -15.90 0.49 -8.06
C GLY A 66 -14.68 -0.40 -7.83
N TYR A 67 -13.54 0.15 -7.39
CA TYR A 67 -12.30 -0.61 -7.14
C TYR A 67 -12.51 -1.82 -6.22
N ALA A 68 -13.38 -1.70 -5.21
CA ALA A 68 -13.72 -2.78 -4.28
C ALA A 68 -14.16 -4.08 -4.98
N CYS A 69 -14.79 -3.99 -6.17
CA CYS A 69 -15.21 -5.16 -6.94
C CYS A 69 -14.03 -6.00 -7.45
N SER A 70 -12.83 -5.41 -7.56
CA SER A 70 -11.60 -6.11 -7.96
C SER A 70 -10.87 -6.81 -6.81
N LEU A 71 -11.31 -6.62 -5.56
CA LEU A 71 -10.69 -7.23 -4.37
C LEU A 71 -11.17 -8.67 -4.12
N SER A 72 -10.31 -9.43 -3.47
CA SER A 72 -10.45 -10.88 -3.28
C SER A 72 -11.45 -11.23 -2.16
N GLY A 73 -12.62 -11.73 -2.55
CA GLY A 73 -13.61 -12.28 -1.62
C GLY A 73 -14.35 -11.24 -0.78
N ALA A 74 -15.35 -11.71 -0.01
CA ALA A 74 -16.20 -10.83 0.80
C ALA A 74 -15.45 -10.21 2.00
N GLU A 75 -14.53 -10.97 2.61
CA GLU A 75 -13.79 -10.51 3.79
C GLU A 75 -12.85 -9.35 3.45
N SER A 76 -12.09 -9.44 2.36
CA SER A 76 -11.22 -8.33 1.95
C SER A 76 -12.02 -7.08 1.61
N ARG A 77 -13.18 -7.23 0.94
CA ARG A 77 -14.06 -6.09 0.64
C ARG A 77 -14.60 -5.43 1.90
N ALA A 78 -14.98 -6.21 2.91
CA ALA A 78 -15.42 -5.67 4.19
C ALA A 78 -14.29 -4.87 4.86
N ARG A 79 -13.08 -5.44 4.90
CA ARG A 79 -11.89 -4.78 5.45
C ARG A 79 -11.53 -3.51 4.70
N PHE A 80 -11.60 -3.54 3.37
CA PHE A 80 -11.42 -2.36 2.51
C PHE A 80 -12.42 -1.25 2.86
N GLU A 81 -13.71 -1.57 2.98
CA GLU A 81 -14.73 -0.56 3.29
C GLU A 81 -14.55 0.02 4.71
N ASP A 82 -14.14 -0.79 5.67
CA ASP A 82 -13.83 -0.32 7.03
C ASP A 82 -12.65 0.66 7.02
N LEU A 83 -11.55 0.29 6.34
CA LEU A 83 -10.37 1.14 6.20
C LEU A 83 -10.67 2.42 5.42
N ARG A 84 -11.43 2.31 4.32
CA ARG A 84 -11.84 3.46 3.51
C ARG A 84 -12.71 4.43 4.30
N ARG A 85 -13.62 3.94 5.15
CA ARG A 85 -14.46 4.78 6.01
C ARG A 85 -13.66 5.46 7.13
N ALA A 86 -12.64 4.79 7.64
CA ALA A 86 -11.75 5.34 8.67
C ALA A 86 -10.70 6.32 8.12
N ALA A 87 -10.48 6.35 6.80
CA ALA A 87 -9.54 7.26 6.17
C ALA A 87 -9.99 8.72 6.31
N ALA A 88 -9.05 9.59 6.66
CA ALA A 88 -9.31 11.03 6.76
C ALA A 88 -9.49 11.67 5.38
N THR A 89 -8.93 11.08 4.33
CA THR A 89 -9.08 11.55 2.95
C THR A 89 -9.10 10.36 2.00
N VAL A 90 -10.01 10.41 1.04
CA VAL A 90 -10.09 9.44 -0.07
C VAL A 90 -10.03 10.21 -1.37
N VAL A 91 -9.01 9.93 -2.18
CA VAL A 91 -8.84 10.47 -3.54
C VAL A 91 -9.07 9.34 -4.52
N THR A 92 -9.96 9.52 -5.48
CA THR A 92 -10.21 8.53 -6.53
C THR A 92 -9.68 9.06 -7.85
N MET A 93 -8.81 8.27 -8.50
CA MET A 93 -8.30 8.62 -9.83
C MET A 93 -9.42 8.57 -10.87
N PRO A 94 -9.38 9.40 -11.93
CA PRO A 94 -10.47 9.55 -12.89
C PRO A 94 -10.48 8.44 -13.95
N TYR A 95 -10.46 7.18 -13.51
CA TYR A 95 -10.59 6.00 -14.35
C TYR A 95 -11.98 5.36 -14.16
N PRO A 96 -12.62 4.88 -15.24
CA PRO A 96 -14.00 4.39 -15.18
C PRO A 96 -14.12 3.00 -14.56
N ARG A 97 -13.02 2.23 -14.51
CA ARG A 97 -13.00 0.86 -14.01
C ARG A 97 -11.57 0.43 -13.62
N PRO A 98 -11.41 -0.66 -12.86
CA PRO A 98 -10.09 -1.20 -12.54
C PRO A 98 -9.36 -1.62 -13.82
N SER A 99 -8.11 -1.16 -13.97
CA SER A 99 -7.21 -1.51 -15.06
C SER A 99 -5.76 -1.33 -14.62
N GLU A 100 -4.82 -1.92 -15.35
CA GLU A 100 -3.39 -1.74 -15.10
C GLU A 100 -2.98 -0.26 -15.11
N GLN A 101 -3.56 0.56 -16.01
CA GLN A 101 -3.30 2.00 -16.04
C GLN A 101 -3.86 2.72 -14.80
N ALA A 102 -5.04 2.33 -14.33
CA ALA A 102 -5.64 2.88 -13.12
C ALA A 102 -4.78 2.55 -11.88
N TYR A 103 -4.29 1.32 -11.79
CA TYR A 103 -3.40 0.87 -10.71
C TYR A 103 -2.06 1.62 -10.73
N LEU A 104 -1.45 1.72 -11.91
CA LEU A 104 -0.21 2.47 -12.08
C LEU A 104 -0.38 3.94 -11.69
N ALA A 105 -1.43 4.60 -12.17
CA ALA A 105 -1.68 6.01 -11.89
C ALA A 105 -1.93 6.28 -10.39
N ALA A 106 -2.65 5.40 -9.70
CA ALA A 106 -2.87 5.53 -8.26
C ALA A 106 -1.58 5.30 -7.46
N GLY A 107 -0.76 4.31 -7.84
CA GLY A 107 0.53 4.07 -7.19
C GLY A 107 1.53 5.21 -7.44
N GLN A 108 1.56 5.78 -8.64
CA GLN A 108 2.37 6.95 -8.95
C GLN A 108 1.93 8.18 -8.13
N THR A 109 0.61 8.43 -8.07
CA THR A 109 0.05 9.52 -7.26
C THR A 109 0.36 9.34 -5.77
N LEU A 110 0.38 8.10 -5.27
CA LEU A 110 0.80 7.79 -3.90
C LEU A 110 2.27 8.16 -3.67
N VAL A 111 3.16 7.74 -4.59
CA VAL A 111 4.59 8.06 -4.53
C VAL A 111 4.83 9.56 -4.55
N ASP A 112 4.15 10.30 -5.43
CA ASP A 112 4.30 11.75 -5.54
C ASP A 112 3.78 12.51 -4.30
N ARG A 113 3.05 11.84 -3.40
CA ARG A 113 2.50 12.40 -2.16
C ARG A 113 3.14 11.88 -0.88
N CYS A 114 4.07 10.93 -0.95
CA CYS A 114 4.75 10.38 0.22
C CYS A 114 6.22 10.83 0.28
N ASP A 115 6.72 11.02 1.49
CA ASP A 115 8.12 11.33 1.77
C ASP A 115 8.99 10.07 1.81
N HIS A 116 8.38 8.89 2.05
CA HIS A 116 9.05 7.60 2.13
C HIS A 116 8.11 6.47 1.74
N LEU A 117 8.58 5.51 0.94
CA LEU A 117 7.80 4.36 0.49
C LEU A 117 8.28 3.06 1.15
N PHE A 118 7.37 2.31 1.76
CA PHE A 118 7.60 0.93 2.17
C PHE A 118 7.14 -0.03 1.06
N ALA A 119 8.05 -0.90 0.62
CA ALA A 119 7.78 -1.91 -0.39
C ALA A 119 7.78 -3.31 0.25
N VAL A 120 6.62 -3.88 0.55
CA VAL A 120 6.48 -5.25 1.06
C VAL A 120 6.55 -6.23 -0.12
N TRP A 121 7.77 -6.49 -0.57
CA TRP A 121 8.06 -6.98 -1.91
C TRP A 121 9.30 -7.87 -1.97
N ASP A 122 9.18 -9.02 -2.62
CA ASP A 122 10.22 -10.04 -2.82
C ASP A 122 11.38 -9.66 -3.75
N GLY A 123 11.48 -8.39 -4.18
CA GLY A 123 12.54 -7.93 -5.07
C GLY A 123 12.40 -8.37 -6.53
N ARG A 124 11.35 -9.12 -6.89
CA ARG A 124 11.18 -9.68 -8.25
C ARG A 124 10.41 -8.76 -9.20
N PRO A 125 10.70 -8.80 -10.51
CA PRO A 125 9.97 -8.00 -11.50
C PRO A 125 8.45 -8.17 -11.43
N ALA A 126 7.71 -7.15 -11.86
CA ALA A 126 6.27 -7.22 -11.92
C ALA A 126 5.80 -8.30 -12.92
N ARG A 127 4.66 -8.94 -12.64
CA ARG A 127 4.01 -9.90 -13.55
C ARG A 127 3.13 -9.22 -14.62
N GLY A 128 2.94 -7.90 -14.52
CA GLY A 128 2.09 -7.06 -15.36
C GLY A 128 2.29 -5.58 -15.00
N VAL A 129 1.66 -4.67 -15.75
CA VAL A 129 1.84 -3.21 -15.57
C VAL A 129 1.08 -2.73 -14.34
N GLY A 130 1.69 -1.81 -13.57
CA GLY A 130 1.12 -1.26 -12.36
C GLY A 130 1.32 -2.15 -11.13
N GLY A 131 2.25 -3.12 -11.22
CA GLY A 131 2.64 -3.94 -10.08
C GLY A 131 3.62 -3.23 -9.15
N THR A 132 3.87 -3.84 -7.99
CA THR A 132 4.78 -3.32 -6.95
C THR A 132 6.16 -2.91 -7.49
N ALA A 133 6.75 -3.68 -8.41
CA ALA A 133 8.06 -3.37 -8.98
C ALA A 133 8.04 -2.09 -9.85
N ASP A 134 6.93 -1.80 -10.54
CA ASP A 134 6.78 -0.56 -11.32
C ASP A 134 6.71 0.65 -10.39
N ILE A 135 5.97 0.53 -9.28
CA ILE A 135 5.85 1.59 -8.27
C ILE A 135 7.19 1.83 -7.57
N VAL A 136 7.93 0.77 -7.23
CA VAL A 136 9.28 0.89 -6.66
C VAL A 136 10.25 1.55 -7.65
N THR A 137 10.17 1.17 -8.93
CA THR A 137 10.99 1.79 -9.99
C THR A 137 10.66 3.27 -10.14
N TYR A 138 9.37 3.63 -10.12
CA TYR A 138 8.91 5.01 -10.17
C TYR A 138 9.36 5.81 -8.93
N ALA A 139 9.22 5.27 -7.72
CA ALA A 139 9.68 5.92 -6.50
C ALA A 139 11.17 6.25 -6.54
N ARG A 140 11.99 5.29 -6.99
CA ARG A 140 13.43 5.50 -7.17
C ARG A 140 13.74 6.58 -8.21
N SER A 141 13.03 6.62 -9.33
CA SER A 141 13.25 7.65 -10.36
C SER A 141 12.83 9.06 -9.91
N ARG A 142 11.90 9.16 -8.95
CA ARG A 142 11.48 10.41 -8.30
C ARG A 142 12.37 10.82 -7.12
N GLY A 143 13.35 9.99 -6.75
CA GLY A 143 14.20 10.23 -5.58
C GLY A 143 13.49 10.00 -4.24
N CYS A 144 12.31 9.36 -4.24
CA CYS A 144 11.61 8.96 -3.03
C CYS A 144 12.36 7.77 -2.39
N PRO A 145 12.78 7.88 -1.11
CA PRO A 145 13.41 6.77 -0.41
C PRO A 145 12.48 5.55 -0.32
N VAL A 146 13.03 4.36 -0.60
CA VAL A 146 12.29 3.09 -0.58
C VAL A 146 12.92 2.13 0.41
N THR A 147 12.15 1.68 1.40
CA THR A 147 12.53 0.55 2.28
C THR A 147 11.82 -0.71 1.81
N VAL A 148 12.59 -1.71 1.38
CA VAL A 148 12.05 -3.02 1.02
C VAL A 148 11.91 -3.87 2.28
N LEU A 149 10.71 -4.41 2.50
CA LEU A 149 10.36 -5.28 3.62
C LEU A 149 10.10 -6.69 3.09
N TRP A 150 11.14 -7.50 3.05
CA TRP A 150 11.05 -8.91 2.70
C TRP A 150 12.13 -9.71 3.44
N VAL A 151 11.77 -10.89 3.90
CA VAL A 151 12.72 -11.80 4.58
C VAL A 151 13.38 -12.67 3.52
N ASP A 152 14.71 -12.67 3.49
CA ASP A 152 15.50 -13.51 2.59
C ASP A 152 15.15 -14.99 2.77
N GLY A 153 14.93 -15.69 1.65
CA GLY A 153 14.58 -17.11 1.63
C GLY A 153 13.08 -17.42 1.72
N VAL A 154 12.23 -16.46 2.09
CA VAL A 154 10.77 -16.65 2.04
C VAL A 154 10.29 -16.55 0.60
N ARG A 155 9.64 -17.62 0.12
CA ARG A 155 9.06 -17.66 -1.23
C ARG A 155 7.71 -16.95 -1.24
N ARG A 156 7.51 -16.11 -2.26
CA ARG A 156 6.18 -15.64 -2.62
C ARG A 156 5.29 -16.84 -2.94
N ILE A 157 4.10 -16.87 -2.35
CA ILE A 157 3.06 -17.89 -2.52
C ILE A 157 2.17 -17.51 -3.71
#